data_AF-A0A0V0QXL6-F1
#
_entry.id   AF-A0A0V0QXL6-F1
#
_cell.length_a   1.000
_cell.length_b   1.000
_cell.length_c   1.000
_cell.angle_alpha   90.00
_cell.angle_beta   90.00
_cell.angle_gamma   90.00
#
_symmetry.space_group_name_H-M   'P 1'
#
loop_
_entity.id
_entity.type
_entity.pdbx_description
1 polymer ?
#
loop_
_entity_poly.entity_id
_entity_poly.type
_entity_poly.pdbx_seq_one_letter_code
_entity_poly.pdbx_strand_id
1 'polypeptide(L)'
;MLYNQSQDLINGNTISAQGAKYISYISDGIKEFKYLTNLDLNLHGKKISDKGAKYISDGIKELKNLTNLKLDLCGNTISAQGAKYISDGKKQLKYLTNLNLNLSFNDFSDQGVKYIIDGIKELFKRKQHFRLRRQVYQ
;
A
#
# COMPACT_ATOMS: atom_id res chain seq x y z
N MET A 1 28.59 26.49 22.27
CA MET A 1 27.17 26.39 21.87
C MET A 1 27.03 26.41 20.35
N LEU A 2 27.56 25.42 19.62
CA LEU A 2 27.45 25.33 18.15
C LEU A 2 27.45 23.87 17.68
N TYR A 3 26.55 23.02 18.19
CA TYR A 3 26.52 21.60 17.79
C TYR A 3 25.18 21.07 17.25
N ASN A 4 24.15 21.89 17.02
CA ASN A 4 22.79 21.36 16.76
C ASN A 4 22.01 22.06 15.63
N GLN A 5 22.63 22.37 14.49
CA GLN A 5 21.85 22.89 13.33
C GLN A 5 22.19 22.24 11.98
N SER A 6 23.15 21.32 11.90
CA SER A 6 23.58 20.72 10.62
C SER A 6 23.23 19.24 10.44
N GLN A 7 22.71 18.53 11.46
CA GLN A 7 22.30 17.12 11.30
C GLN A 7 20.87 16.93 10.77
N ASP A 8 20.01 17.95 10.82
CA ASP A 8 18.62 17.84 10.34
C ASP A 8 18.44 18.06 8.82
N LEU A 9 19.49 18.51 8.11
CA LEU A 9 19.40 18.83 6.68
C LEU A 9 19.86 17.70 5.74
N ILE A 10 20.48 16.64 6.24
CA ILE A 10 21.10 15.59 5.40
C ILE A 10 20.24 14.31 5.31
N ASN A 11 19.26 14.11 6.20
CA ASN A 11 18.60 12.80 6.34
C ASN A 11 17.28 12.60 5.58
N GLY A 12 16.77 13.55 4.78
CA GLY A 12 15.38 13.41 4.31
C GLY A 12 14.94 13.92 2.93
N ASN A 13 15.74 14.67 2.15
CA ASN A 13 15.15 15.52 1.09
C ASN A 13 15.75 15.48 -0.32
N THR A 14 16.45 14.42 -0.73
CA THR A 14 16.81 14.28 -2.16
C THR A 14 16.67 12.85 -2.67
N ILE A 15 17.10 11.87 -1.87
CA ILE A 15 16.97 10.44 -2.21
C ILE A 15 15.52 9.95 -2.05
N SER A 16 14.81 10.44 -1.02
CA SER A 16 13.38 10.17 -0.80
C SER A 16 12.50 10.77 -1.90
N ALA A 17 12.86 11.94 -2.43
CA ALA A 17 12.14 12.63 -3.49
C ALA A 17 12.26 11.88 -4.84
N GLN A 18 13.47 11.40 -5.18
CA GLN A 18 13.69 10.61 -6.39
C GLN A 18 13.00 9.24 -6.30
N GLY A 19 13.04 8.59 -5.14
CA GLY A 19 12.28 7.37 -4.88
C GLY A 19 10.78 7.57 -5.03
N ALA A 20 10.21 8.63 -4.44
CA ALA A 20 8.81 8.98 -4.58
C ALA A 20 8.41 9.30 -6.03
N LYS A 21 9.29 9.95 -6.81
CA LYS A 21 9.07 10.23 -8.23
C LYS A 21 8.98 8.95 -9.06
N TYR A 22 9.88 8.00 -8.85
CA TYR A 22 9.85 6.71 -9.53
C TYR A 22 8.55 5.93 -9.21
N ILE A 23 8.15 5.92 -7.94
CA ILE A 23 6.90 5.27 -7.52
C ILE A 23 5.67 5.96 -8.12
N SER A 24 5.69 7.27 -8.33
CA SER A 24 4.61 7.97 -9.04
C SER A 24 4.44 7.44 -10.47
N TYR A 25 5.54 7.24 -11.21
CA TYR A 25 5.46 6.69 -12.56
C TYR A 25 4.93 5.25 -12.58
N ILE A 26 5.34 4.43 -11.62
CA ILE A 26 4.77 3.08 -11.47
C ILE A 26 3.26 3.16 -11.22
N SER A 27 2.83 4.02 -10.30
CA SER A 27 1.40 4.24 -10.00
C SER A 27 0.63 4.67 -11.25
N ASP A 28 1.19 5.62 -12.01
CA ASP A 28 0.58 6.12 -13.24
C ASP A 28 0.53 5.06 -14.34
N GLY A 29 1.50 4.15 -14.42
CA GLY A 29 1.43 3.01 -15.35
C GLY A 29 0.41 1.97 -14.91
N ILE A 30 0.39 1.61 -13.62
CA ILE A 30 -0.51 0.58 -13.08
C ILE A 30 -1.97 0.94 -13.31
N LYS A 31 -2.35 2.21 -13.08
CA LYS A 31 -3.76 2.63 -13.18
C LYS A 31 -4.35 2.48 -14.59
N GLU A 32 -3.51 2.38 -15.64
CA GLU A 32 -3.97 2.20 -17.03
C GLU A 32 -4.46 0.77 -17.31
N PHE A 33 -4.03 -0.22 -16.52
CA PHE A 33 -4.45 -1.61 -16.68
C PHE A 33 -5.83 -1.88 -16.04
N LYS A 34 -6.89 -1.25 -16.57
CA LYS A 34 -8.26 -1.33 -16.00
C LYS A 34 -8.85 -2.74 -15.89
N TYR A 35 -8.33 -3.69 -16.67
CA TYR A 35 -8.77 -5.09 -16.68
C TYR A 35 -7.82 -6.03 -15.92
N LEU A 36 -6.81 -5.50 -15.24
CA LEU A 36 -5.87 -6.32 -14.49
C LEU A 36 -6.57 -7.05 -13.34
N THR A 37 -6.43 -8.37 -13.33
CA THR A 37 -6.97 -9.24 -12.27
C THR A 37 -5.91 -9.67 -11.27
N ASN A 38 -4.63 -9.61 -11.66
CA ASN A 38 -3.49 -10.01 -10.84
C ASN A 38 -2.43 -8.91 -10.84
N LEU A 39 -1.99 -8.47 -9.67
CA LEU A 39 -0.84 -7.59 -9.51
C LEU A 39 0.13 -8.20 -8.51
N ASP A 40 1.37 -8.45 -8.95
CA ASP A 40 2.51 -8.76 -8.10
C ASP A 40 3.52 -7.61 -8.23
N LEU A 41 3.72 -6.86 -7.15
CA LEU A 41 4.60 -5.70 -7.12
C LEU A 41 5.61 -5.85 -5.98
N ASN A 42 6.86 -6.09 -6.36
CA ASN A 42 7.99 -6.15 -5.42
C ASN A 42 8.74 -4.83 -5.39
N LEU A 43 8.67 -4.15 -4.26
CA LEU A 43 9.32 -2.87 -3.98
C LEU A 43 10.14 -2.93 -2.68
N HIS A 44 10.71 -4.10 -2.39
CA HIS A 44 11.57 -4.31 -1.25
C HIS A 44 12.78 -3.35 -1.26
N GLY A 45 13.05 -2.69 -0.13
CA GLY A 45 14.29 -1.93 0.06
C GLY A 45 14.40 -0.66 -0.78
N LYS A 46 13.29 -0.10 -1.29
CA LYS A 46 13.31 1.02 -2.25
C LYS A 46 13.22 2.41 -1.60
N LYS A 47 13.39 2.51 -0.27
CA LYS A 47 13.30 3.76 0.50
C LYS A 47 11.97 4.51 0.26
N ILE A 48 10.89 3.74 0.18
CA ILE A 48 9.54 4.27 -0.01
C ILE A 48 9.08 4.91 1.29
N SER A 49 8.81 6.22 1.23
CA SER A 49 8.19 6.97 2.32
C SER A 49 6.67 6.91 2.26
N ASP A 50 5.99 7.54 3.21
CA ASP A 50 4.52 7.70 3.21
C ASP A 50 3.97 8.30 1.92
N LYS A 51 4.71 9.25 1.31
CA LYS A 51 4.34 9.84 0.02
C LYS A 51 4.37 8.79 -1.09
N GLY A 52 5.38 7.94 -1.11
CA GLY A 52 5.45 6.81 -2.04
C GLY A 52 4.34 5.79 -1.79
N ALA A 53 4.05 5.44 -0.54
CA ALA A 53 2.93 4.58 -0.17
C ALA A 53 1.58 5.17 -0.62
N LYS A 54 1.41 6.49 -0.55
CA LYS A 54 0.23 7.18 -1.09
C LYS A 54 0.10 6.99 -2.59
N TYR A 55 1.17 7.19 -3.37
CA TYR A 55 1.15 6.96 -4.81
C TYR A 55 0.78 5.51 -5.13
N ILE A 56 1.38 4.53 -4.46
CA ILE A 56 1.04 3.10 -4.64
C ILE A 56 -0.45 2.86 -4.38
N SER A 57 -0.98 3.41 -3.29
CA SER A 57 -2.40 3.34 -2.97
C SER A 57 -3.26 3.98 -4.07
N ASP A 58 -2.88 5.15 -4.58
CA ASP A 58 -3.61 5.87 -5.62
C ASP A 58 -3.63 5.11 -6.96
N GLY A 59 -2.56 4.40 -7.31
CA GLY A 59 -2.53 3.55 -8.50
C GLY A 59 -3.35 2.27 -8.31
N ILE A 60 -3.13 1.56 -7.18
CA ILE A 60 -3.80 0.28 -6.91
C ILE A 60 -5.31 0.46 -6.81
N LYS A 61 -5.82 1.52 -6.14
CA LYS A 61 -7.27 1.70 -5.94
C LYS A 61 -8.06 1.80 -7.25
N GLU A 62 -7.40 2.14 -8.37
CA GLU A 62 -8.02 2.24 -9.70
C GLU A 62 -8.22 0.89 -10.39
N LEU A 63 -7.56 -0.17 -9.91
CA LEU A 63 -7.67 -1.53 -10.45
C LEU A 63 -8.94 -2.21 -9.98
N LYS A 64 -10.11 -1.75 -10.45
CA LYS A 64 -11.41 -2.20 -9.92
C LYS A 64 -11.69 -3.69 -10.11
N ASN A 65 -11.02 -4.35 -11.07
CA ASN A 65 -11.16 -5.77 -11.39
C ASN A 65 -10.14 -6.68 -10.69
N LEU A 66 -9.26 -6.12 -9.84
CA LEU A 66 -8.20 -6.87 -9.19
C LEU A 66 -8.77 -7.92 -8.21
N THR A 67 -8.41 -9.17 -8.42
CA THR A 67 -8.78 -10.30 -7.55
C THR A 67 -7.61 -10.79 -6.71
N ASN A 68 -6.37 -10.62 -7.20
CA ASN A 68 -5.15 -11.01 -6.53
C ASN A 68 -4.17 -9.83 -6.42
N LEU A 69 -3.79 -9.49 -5.20
CA LEU A 69 -2.76 -8.47 -4.93
C LEU A 69 -1.65 -9.09 -4.08
N LYS A 70 -0.44 -9.09 -4.62
CA LYS A 70 0.80 -9.30 -3.89
C LYS A 70 1.61 -8.01 -3.92
N LEU A 71 1.86 -7.46 -2.75
CA LEU A 71 2.56 -6.20 -2.58
C LEU A 71 3.65 -6.37 -1.53
N ASP A 72 4.90 -6.37 -1.97
CA ASP A 72 6.06 -6.42 -1.09
C ASP A 72 6.65 -5.01 -0.93
N LEU A 73 6.48 -4.46 0.27
CA LEU A 73 6.99 -3.17 0.70
C LEU A 73 7.97 -3.31 1.86
N CYS A 74 8.54 -4.49 2.06
CA CYS A 74 9.48 -4.72 3.15
C CYS A 74 10.76 -3.88 3.03
N GLY A 75 11.34 -3.44 4.14
CA GLY A 75 12.60 -2.69 4.17
C GLY A 75 12.47 -1.26 3.64
N ASN A 76 11.35 -0.59 3.87
CA ASN A 76 11.10 0.78 3.44
C ASN A 76 10.97 1.74 4.66
N THR A 77 10.61 3.00 4.42
CA THR A 77 10.46 4.03 5.46
C THR A 77 9.00 4.46 5.59
N ILE A 78 8.08 3.49 5.52
CA ILE A 78 6.64 3.70 5.62
C ILE A 78 6.26 3.79 7.10
N SER A 79 5.62 4.89 7.48
CA SER A 79 5.09 5.10 8.82
C SER A 79 3.64 4.62 8.96
N ALA A 80 3.04 4.85 10.13
CA ALA A 80 1.62 4.59 10.35
C ALA A 80 0.72 5.32 9.33
N GLN A 81 1.12 6.51 8.86
CA GLN A 81 0.36 7.26 7.86
C GLN A 81 0.41 6.60 6.48
N GLY A 82 1.58 6.12 6.05
CA GLY A 82 1.71 5.37 4.82
C GLY A 82 0.96 4.04 4.87
N ALA A 83 1.01 3.33 6.00
CA ALA A 83 0.22 2.12 6.22
C ALA A 83 -1.30 2.39 6.11
N LYS A 84 -1.77 3.54 6.63
CA LYS A 84 -3.16 3.99 6.45
C LYS A 84 -3.53 4.16 4.98
N TYR A 85 -2.68 4.82 4.18
CA TYR A 85 -2.92 4.98 2.75
C TYR A 85 -3.06 3.63 2.05
N ILE A 86 -2.13 2.70 2.28
CA ILE A 86 -2.21 1.34 1.71
C ILE A 86 -3.49 0.63 2.15
N SER A 87 -3.91 0.78 3.40
CA SER A 87 -5.17 0.21 3.88
C SER A 87 -6.39 0.78 3.16
N ASP A 88 -6.46 2.11 3.05
CA ASP A 88 -7.60 2.80 2.43
C ASP A 88 -7.69 2.53 0.92
N GLY A 89 -6.57 2.44 0.20
CA GLY A 89 -6.56 2.08 -1.22
C GLY A 89 -7.14 0.70 -1.48
N LYS A 90 -6.76 -0.31 -0.68
CA LYS A 90 -7.30 -1.68 -0.79
C LYS A 90 -8.81 -1.76 -0.57
N LYS A 91 -9.39 -0.90 0.28
CA LYS A 91 -10.85 -0.89 0.52
C LYS A 91 -11.65 -0.60 -0.76
N GLN A 92 -11.03 0.03 -1.75
CA GLN A 92 -11.67 0.33 -3.04
C GLN A 92 -11.71 -0.88 -3.99
N LEU A 93 -10.95 -1.94 -3.70
CA LEU A 93 -10.88 -3.15 -4.50
C LEU A 93 -11.99 -4.13 -4.12
N LYS A 94 -13.17 -3.99 -4.75
CA LYS A 94 -14.37 -4.75 -4.39
C LYS A 94 -14.27 -6.26 -4.68
N TYR A 95 -13.46 -6.65 -5.67
CA TYR A 95 -13.29 -8.05 -6.07
C TYR A 95 -12.02 -8.70 -5.51
N LEU A 96 -11.26 -8.01 -4.67
CA LEU A 96 -10.02 -8.55 -4.12
C LEU A 96 -10.31 -9.75 -3.20
N THR A 97 -9.87 -10.93 -3.62
CA THR A 97 -10.05 -12.18 -2.88
C THR A 97 -8.72 -12.73 -2.36
N ASN A 98 -7.57 -12.38 -2.92
CA ASN A 98 -6.29 -12.80 -2.36
C ASN A 98 -5.39 -11.60 -2.12
N LEU A 99 -4.89 -11.50 -0.90
CA LEU A 99 -4.00 -10.42 -0.46
C LEU A 99 -2.76 -11.05 0.18
N ASN A 100 -1.61 -10.78 -0.41
CA ASN A 100 -0.30 -10.95 0.21
C ASN A 100 0.32 -9.56 0.36
N LEU A 101 0.51 -9.11 1.60
CA LEU A 101 1.05 -7.80 1.91
C LEU A 101 2.21 -7.96 2.87
N ASN A 102 3.42 -7.71 2.39
CA ASN A 102 4.61 -7.67 3.23
C ASN A 102 4.98 -6.23 3.53
N LEU A 103 4.92 -5.86 4.80
CA LEU A 103 5.26 -4.53 5.31
C LEU A 103 6.39 -4.61 6.35
N SER A 104 7.06 -5.75 6.48
CA SER A 104 8.13 -5.96 7.47
C SER A 104 9.27 -4.93 7.33
N PHE A 105 10.03 -4.69 8.39
CA PHE A 105 11.16 -3.75 8.36
C PHE A 105 10.79 -2.36 7.80
N ASN A 106 9.70 -1.79 8.34
CA ASN A 106 9.26 -0.41 8.12
C ASN A 106 9.06 0.27 9.47
N ASP A 107 8.83 1.57 9.45
CA ASP A 107 8.79 2.42 10.64
C ASP A 107 7.36 2.78 11.08
N PHE A 108 6.45 1.79 11.12
CA PHE A 108 5.09 2.03 11.59
C PHE A 108 4.89 1.59 13.05
N SER A 109 4.31 2.50 13.84
CA SER A 109 3.86 2.24 15.20
C SER A 109 2.66 1.25 15.25
N ASP A 110 2.25 0.87 16.45
CA ASP A 110 1.05 0.05 16.71
C ASP A 110 -0.20 0.56 15.98
N GLN A 111 -0.30 1.89 15.80
CA GLN A 111 -1.39 2.51 15.07
C GLN A 111 -1.38 2.14 13.57
N GLY A 112 -0.21 2.02 12.96
CA GLY A 112 -0.06 1.54 11.59
C GLY A 112 -0.52 0.09 11.45
N VAL A 113 -0.14 -0.77 12.40
CA VAL A 113 -0.59 -2.17 12.47
C VAL A 113 -2.12 -2.23 12.54
N LYS A 114 -2.75 -1.39 13.38
CA LYS A 114 -4.21 -1.32 13.50
C LYS A 114 -4.89 -0.99 12.17
N TYR A 115 -4.38 0.00 11.42
CA TYR A 115 -4.93 0.33 10.10
C TYR A 115 -4.86 -0.85 9.13
N ILE A 116 -3.77 -1.60 9.12
CA ILE A 116 -3.61 -2.78 8.26
C ILE A 116 -4.60 -3.88 8.67
N ILE A 117 -4.71 -4.18 9.96
CA ILE A 117 -5.64 -5.19 10.50
C ILE A 117 -7.08 -4.83 10.17
N ASP A 118 -7.49 -3.58 10.35
CA ASP A 118 -8.86 -3.15 10.07
C ASP A 118 -9.20 -3.29 8.58
N GLY A 119 -8.27 -2.95 7.68
CA GLY A 119 -8.43 -3.17 6.25
C GLY A 119 -8.53 -4.65 5.88
N ILE A 120 -7.76 -5.52 6.54
CA ILE A 120 -7.84 -6.98 6.35
C ILE A 120 -9.18 -7.53 6.83
N LYS A 121 -9.63 -7.13 8.03
CA LYS A 121 -10.94 -7.53 8.58
C LYS A 121 -12.09 -7.19 7.63
N GLU A 122 -12.05 -6.00 7.03
CA GLU A 122 -13.06 -5.58 6.06
C GLU A 122 -13.09 -6.47 4.81
N LEU A 123 -11.93 -6.86 4.29
CA LEU A 123 -11.82 -7.81 3.17
C LEU A 123 -12.43 -9.18 3.52
N PHE A 124 -12.15 -9.70 4.72
CA PHE A 124 -12.75 -10.97 5.16
C PHE A 124 -14.27 -10.90 5.30
N LYS A 125 -14.81 -9.80 5.83
CA LYS A 125 -16.27 -9.59 5.91
C LYS A 125 -16.91 -9.62 4.52
N ARG A 126 -16.31 -8.98 3.52
CA ARG A 126 -16.80 -8.97 2.13
C ARG A 126 -16.81 -10.37 1.51
N LYS A 127 -15.79 -11.20 1.78
CA LYS A 127 -15.76 -12.59 1.30
C LYS A 127 -16.91 -13.43 1.86
N GLN A 128 -17.21 -13.30 3.15
CA GLN A 128 -18.32 -14.03 3.78
C GLN A 128 -19.67 -13.59 3.21
N HIS A 129 -19.87 -12.27 3.04
CA HIS A 129 -21.09 -11.72 2.43
C HIS A 129 -21.29 -12.21 0.99
N PHE A 130 -20.22 -12.27 0.19
CA PHE A 130 -20.28 -12.77 -1.18
C PHE A 130 -20.63 -14.28 -1.23
N ARG A 131 -20.10 -15.09 -0.30
CA ARG A 131 -20.43 -16.51 -0.18
C ARG A 131 -21.91 -16.74 0.16
N LEU A 132 -22.46 -15.98 1.11
CA LEU A 132 -23.88 -16.08 1.47
C LEU A 132 -24.80 -15.72 0.30
N ARG A 133 -24.49 -14.64 -0.46
CA ARG A 133 -25.28 -14.30 -1.65
C ARG A 133 -25.28 -15.42 -2.69
N ARG A 134 -24.17 -16.13 -2.89
CA ARG A 134 -24.09 -17.23 -3.87
C ARG A 134 -24.94 -18.44 -3.48
N GLN A 135 -25.14 -18.69 -2.18
CA GLN A 135 -25.94 -19.82 -1.68
C GLN A 135 -27.46 -19.58 -1.72
N VAL A 136 -27.90 -18.32 -1.83
CA VAL A 136 -29.34 -17.96 -1.88
C VAL A 136 -29.92 -18.03 -3.30
N TYR A 137 -29.08 -18.13 -4.33
CA TYR A 137 -29.49 -18.20 -5.75
C TYR A 137 -29.23 -19.57 -6.41
N GLN A 138 -29.02 -20.62 -5.62
CA GLN A 138 -28.95 -22.02 -6.07
C GLN A 138 -30.05 -22.82 -5.42
#